data_AF-A0A0G4KD63-F1
#
_entry.id   AF-A0A0G4KD63-F1
#
_cell.length_a   1.000
_cell.length_b   1.000
_cell.length_c   1.000
_cell.angle_alpha   90.00
_cell.angle_beta   90.00
_cell.angle_gamma   90.00
#
_symmetry.space_group_name_H-M   'P 1'
#
loop_
_entity.id
_entity.type
_entity.pdbx_description
1 polymer ?
#
loop_
_entity_poly.entity_id
_entity_poly.type
_entity_poly.pdbx_seq_one_letter_code
_entity_poly.pdbx_strand_id
1 'polypeptide(L)'
;MAPAAGAKKQKKKGKVKDKAQHAVILDKQTSEKLYKDVQSFRLVTVATLVDRMKINGSLARRCIKDLEEKGLIRPVVQHSKMQIYSYSVEAVTMSAEKQTVLGMPPFVADFLMGGVSAAVSKTAAAPIERVKLLIQNQDEMLKQGRLDRKYDGIAECFKRTAADEGVMSLWRGNTANVIRYFPTQALNFAFRDKFKAMFGYKKERDGYALWMAGNLASGGAAGATSLLFVYSLDYARTRLANDAKNAKKGGERQFNGLVDVYRKTLASDGIAGLYRGFMPSVAGIVVYRGLYFGMYDSIKPVVLTGSLEGNFLASFALGWAVTTGAGIASYPLDTIRRRMMMTSGEAVHYSGAFDAGRQIIAKEGVKSLFKGAAANILRGVAGAGVLSIYDQLQVLLFGKAFK
;
A
#
# COMPACT_ATOMS: atom_id res chain seq x y z
N MET A 1 -36.98 -73.31 -12.44
CA MET A 1 -36.31 -72.46 -11.43
C MET A 1 -34.83 -72.42 -11.74
N ALA A 2 -34.34 -71.33 -12.33
CA ALA A 2 -32.90 -71.12 -12.59
C ALA A 2 -32.28 -70.33 -11.40
N PRO A 3 -31.08 -70.68 -10.93
CA PRO A 3 -30.48 -70.02 -9.77
C PRO A 3 -29.84 -68.67 -10.13
N ALA A 4 -30.00 -67.71 -9.22
CA ALA A 4 -29.52 -66.34 -9.34
C ALA A 4 -27.99 -66.25 -9.28
N ALA A 5 -27.40 -65.43 -10.16
CA ALA A 5 -25.98 -65.16 -10.24
C ALA A 5 -25.47 -64.35 -9.03
N GLY A 6 -24.47 -64.88 -8.33
CA GLY A 6 -23.79 -64.19 -7.24
C GLY A 6 -22.83 -63.10 -7.74
N ALA A 7 -23.09 -61.85 -7.36
CA ALA A 7 -22.20 -60.72 -7.65
C ALA A 7 -20.92 -60.78 -6.78
N LYS A 8 -19.75 -60.87 -7.40
CA LYS A 8 -18.43 -60.75 -6.73
C LYS A 8 -18.21 -59.31 -6.24
N LYS A 9 -18.06 -59.12 -4.92
CA LYS A 9 -17.61 -57.85 -4.31
C LYS A 9 -16.17 -57.52 -4.76
N GLN A 10 -16.00 -56.48 -5.56
CA GLN A 10 -14.70 -55.87 -5.86
C GLN A 10 -14.14 -55.18 -4.59
N LYS A 11 -12.96 -55.61 -4.12
CA LYS A 11 -12.22 -54.91 -3.06
C LYS A 11 -11.74 -53.55 -3.59
N LYS A 12 -12.17 -52.45 -2.95
CA LYS A 12 -11.64 -51.10 -3.21
C LYS A 12 -10.14 -51.07 -2.87
N LYS A 13 -9.27 -50.83 -3.86
CA LYS A 13 -7.86 -50.49 -3.66
C LYS A 13 -7.79 -49.21 -2.81
N GLY A 14 -7.15 -49.28 -1.64
CA GLY A 14 -6.88 -48.10 -0.82
C GLY A 14 -6.05 -47.08 -1.60
N LYS A 15 -6.36 -45.78 -1.43
CA LYS A 15 -5.53 -44.70 -1.96
C LYS A 15 -4.11 -44.86 -1.42
N VAL A 16 -3.14 -45.10 -2.31
CA VAL A 16 -1.73 -45.04 -1.98
C VAL A 16 -1.44 -43.60 -1.55
N LYS A 17 -0.90 -43.43 -0.34
CA LYS A 17 -0.44 -42.14 0.18
C LYS A 17 0.57 -41.58 -0.82
N ASP A 18 0.37 -40.35 -1.32
CA ASP A 18 1.30 -39.69 -2.24
C ASP A 18 2.75 -39.89 -1.75
N LYS A 19 3.65 -40.23 -2.67
CA LYS A 19 5.09 -40.28 -2.37
C LYS A 19 5.52 -38.89 -1.91
N ALA A 20 5.68 -38.70 -0.60
CA ALA A 20 6.18 -37.45 -0.06
C ALA A 20 7.60 -37.22 -0.61
N GLN A 21 7.75 -36.24 -1.51
CA GLN A 21 9.05 -35.74 -1.95
C GLN A 21 9.71 -35.03 -0.78
N HIS A 22 10.48 -35.77 0.00
CA HIS A 22 11.26 -35.21 1.10
C HIS A 22 12.55 -34.61 0.58
N ALA A 23 12.84 -33.37 0.95
CA ALA A 23 14.09 -32.73 0.60
C ALA A 23 15.28 -33.49 1.22
N VAL A 24 16.32 -33.68 0.40
CA VAL A 24 17.57 -34.37 0.77
C VAL A 24 18.73 -33.39 1.00
N ILE A 25 18.53 -32.12 0.69
CA ILE A 25 19.47 -31.01 0.91
C ILE A 25 18.74 -29.92 1.70
N LEU A 26 19.47 -29.27 2.61
CA LEU A 26 18.96 -28.12 3.36
C LEU A 26 19.27 -26.85 2.55
N ASP A 27 18.30 -26.33 1.81
CA ASP A 27 18.44 -25.03 1.16
C ASP A 27 18.37 -23.88 2.20
N LYS A 28 18.79 -22.67 1.80
CA LYS A 28 18.82 -21.51 2.69
C LYS A 28 17.45 -21.21 3.28
N GLN A 29 16.39 -21.33 2.49
CA GLN A 29 15.02 -21.05 2.91
C GLN A 29 14.51 -22.06 3.97
N THR A 30 14.78 -23.36 3.79
CA THR A 30 14.41 -24.42 4.73
C THR A 30 15.24 -24.33 6.00
N SER A 31 16.51 -23.93 5.90
CA SER A 31 17.40 -23.68 7.02
C SER A 31 16.91 -22.52 7.90
N GLU A 32 16.64 -21.36 7.30
CA GLU A 32 16.10 -20.18 8.01
C GLU A 32 14.75 -20.49 8.65
N LYS A 33 13.89 -21.23 7.93
CA LYS A 33 12.60 -21.68 8.46
C LYS A 33 12.77 -22.63 9.66
N LEU A 34 13.72 -23.56 9.61
CA LEU A 34 13.99 -24.51 10.71
C LEU A 34 14.34 -23.76 11.98
N TYR A 35 15.32 -22.85 11.94
CA TYR A 35 15.77 -22.13 13.12
C TYR A 35 14.69 -21.21 13.69
N LYS A 36 13.85 -20.63 12.83
CA LYS A 36 12.72 -19.80 13.26
C LYS A 36 11.61 -20.62 13.91
N ASP A 37 11.19 -21.71 13.26
CA ASP A 37 9.99 -22.45 13.67
C ASP A 37 10.27 -23.38 14.85
N VAL A 38 11.50 -23.88 15.01
CA VAL A 38 11.83 -24.85 16.06
C VAL A 38 11.62 -24.33 17.48
N GLN A 39 11.73 -23.01 17.68
CA GLN A 39 11.45 -22.35 18.96
C GLN A 39 9.96 -22.43 19.35
N SER A 40 9.07 -22.64 18.37
CA SER A 40 7.63 -22.85 18.62
C SER A 40 7.28 -24.31 18.90
N PHE A 41 8.21 -25.24 18.68
CA PHE A 41 7.94 -26.67 18.79
C PHE A 41 8.05 -27.11 20.24
N ARG A 42 6.90 -27.44 20.85
CA ARG A 42 6.86 -28.02 22.20
C ARG A 42 7.62 -29.36 22.29
N LEU A 43 7.62 -30.12 21.20
CA LEU A 43 8.27 -31.41 21.05
C LEU A 43 9.09 -31.42 19.76
N VAL A 44 10.38 -31.73 19.86
CA VAL A 44 11.29 -31.85 18.73
C VAL A 44 11.79 -33.29 18.64
N THR A 45 11.43 -33.97 17.56
CA THR A 45 11.86 -35.33 17.22
C THR A 45 12.12 -35.43 15.72
N VAL A 46 12.79 -36.49 15.27
CA VAL A 46 13.02 -36.77 13.85
C VAL A 46 11.69 -36.73 13.07
N ALA A 47 10.64 -37.37 13.59
CA ALA A 47 9.33 -37.39 12.95
C ALA A 47 8.71 -35.99 12.84
N THR A 48 8.87 -35.15 13.88
CA THR A 48 8.33 -33.79 13.89
C THR A 48 9.02 -32.91 12.84
N LEU A 49 10.34 -33.02 12.70
CA LEU A 49 11.07 -32.29 11.66
C LEU A 49 10.79 -32.82 10.25
N VAL A 50 10.72 -34.14 10.07
CA VAL A 50 10.37 -34.74 8.76
C VAL A 50 8.98 -34.26 8.30
N ASP A 51 8.01 -34.20 9.21
CA ASP A 51 6.66 -33.77 8.83
C ASP A 51 6.54 -32.26 8.63
N ARG A 52 7.13 -31.43 9.51
CA ARG A 52 6.98 -29.97 9.44
C ARG A 52 7.91 -29.31 8.42
N MET A 53 9.12 -29.83 8.25
CA MET A 53 10.10 -29.30 7.32
C MET A 53 10.08 -30.02 5.97
N LYS A 54 9.34 -31.12 5.86
CA LYS A 54 9.30 -31.96 4.65
C LYS A 54 10.70 -32.40 4.20
N ILE A 55 11.61 -32.62 5.16
CA ILE A 55 12.97 -33.15 4.93
C ILE A 55 13.03 -34.66 5.21
N ASN A 56 14.04 -35.35 4.71
CA ASN A 56 14.23 -36.77 5.00
C ASN A 56 14.74 -37.01 6.45
N GLY A 57 14.67 -38.27 6.90
CA GLY A 57 15.05 -38.64 8.26
C GLY A 57 16.54 -38.42 8.58
N SER A 58 17.43 -38.63 7.61
CA SER A 58 18.87 -38.42 7.79
C SER A 58 19.21 -36.94 8.02
N LEU A 59 18.57 -36.05 7.24
CA LEU A 59 18.73 -34.62 7.37
C LEU A 59 18.13 -34.12 8.69
N ALA A 60 16.95 -34.62 9.06
CA ALA A 60 16.33 -34.32 10.35
C ALA A 60 17.21 -34.68 11.56
N ARG A 61 17.91 -35.83 11.53
CA ARG A 61 18.86 -36.20 12.60
C ARG A 61 20.02 -35.23 12.69
N ARG A 62 20.57 -34.80 11.53
CA ARG A 62 21.67 -33.83 11.49
C ARG A 62 21.22 -32.45 11.97
N CYS A 63 20.00 -32.04 11.61
CA CYS A 63 19.38 -30.82 12.10
C CYS A 63 19.20 -30.83 13.63
N ILE A 64 18.73 -31.94 14.22
CA ILE A 64 18.59 -32.05 15.68
C ILE A 64 19.95 -31.87 16.36
N LYS A 65 21.01 -32.51 15.85
CA LYS A 65 22.35 -32.37 16.40
C LYS A 65 22.84 -30.92 16.33
N ASP A 66 22.69 -30.27 15.18
CA ASP A 66 23.09 -28.87 14.98
C ASP A 66 22.27 -27.90 15.86
N LEU A 67 20.98 -28.16 16.06
CA LEU A 67 20.12 -27.39 16.95
C LEU A 67 20.49 -27.55 18.43
N GLU A 68 20.90 -28.76 18.84
CA GLU A 68 21.38 -29.05 20.19
C GLU A 68 22.75 -28.39 20.42
N GLU A 69 23.69 -28.51 19.47
CA GLU A 69 25.00 -27.84 19.51
C GLU A 69 24.87 -26.31 19.60
N LYS A 70 23.84 -25.74 18.95
CA LYS A 70 23.52 -24.30 19.02
C LYS A 70 22.70 -23.91 20.26
N GLY A 71 22.37 -24.85 21.13
CA GLY A 71 21.59 -24.62 22.35
C GLY A 71 20.13 -24.22 22.12
N LEU A 72 19.60 -24.35 20.89
CA LEU A 72 18.22 -23.98 20.55
C LEU A 72 17.21 -24.99 21.06
N ILE A 73 17.63 -26.25 21.21
CA ILE A 73 16.86 -27.34 21.82
C ILE A 73 17.68 -27.99 22.91
N ARG A 74 16.99 -28.57 23.90
CA ARG A 74 17.59 -29.34 24.98
C ARG A 74 17.03 -30.77 25.00
N PRO A 75 17.84 -31.78 25.32
CA PRO A 75 17.35 -33.13 25.51
C PRO A 75 16.39 -33.19 26.71
N VAL A 76 15.27 -33.87 26.53
CA VAL A 76 14.29 -34.18 27.60
C VAL A 76 14.33 -35.65 27.96
N VAL A 77 14.43 -36.52 26.95
CA VAL A 77 14.60 -37.96 27.14
C VAL A 77 15.63 -38.48 26.13
N GLN A 78 16.65 -39.16 26.64
CA GLN A 78 17.66 -39.84 25.81
C GLN A 78 17.58 -41.34 26.08
N HIS A 79 16.96 -42.08 25.16
CA HIS A 79 16.95 -43.54 25.16
C HIS A 79 17.47 -44.05 23.81
N SER A 80 18.12 -45.21 23.79
CA SER A 80 18.70 -45.80 22.57
C SER A 80 17.69 -45.98 21.43
N LYS A 81 16.40 -46.13 21.78
CA LYS A 81 15.28 -46.27 20.84
C LYS A 81 14.58 -44.95 20.48
N MET A 82 14.72 -43.90 21.29
CA MET A 82 14.01 -42.64 21.11
C MET A 82 14.70 -41.48 21.80
N GLN A 83 14.96 -40.41 21.05
CA GLN A 83 15.43 -39.15 21.59
C GLN A 83 14.33 -38.09 21.45
N ILE A 84 14.04 -37.42 22.56
CA ILE A 84 13.00 -36.39 22.67
C ILE A 84 13.70 -35.12 23.12
N TYR A 85 13.52 -34.06 22.32
CA TYR A 85 14.02 -32.73 22.62
C TYR A 85 12.85 -31.78 22.83
N SER A 86 13.08 -30.71 23.59
CA SER A 86 12.18 -29.56 23.68
C SER A 86 12.98 -28.29 23.46
N TYR A 87 12.30 -27.19 23.18
CA TYR A 87 12.97 -25.90 22.98
C TYR A 87 13.68 -25.45 24.26
N SER A 88 14.81 -24.77 24.10
CA SER A 88 15.53 -24.13 25.22
C SER A 88 14.90 -22.77 25.53
N VAL A 89 14.45 -22.56 26.77
CA VAL A 89 13.88 -21.28 27.22
C VAL A 89 14.98 -20.19 27.24
N GLU A 90 16.20 -20.55 27.63
CA GLU A 90 17.35 -19.64 27.69
C GLU A 90 17.77 -19.13 26.30
N ALA A 91 17.70 -19.97 25.28
CA ALA A 91 17.95 -19.57 23.90
C ALA A 91 16.85 -18.67 23.32
N VAL A 92 15.60 -18.84 23.77
CA VAL A 92 14.48 -17.96 23.39
C VAL A 92 14.67 -16.58 24.02
N THR A 93 15.09 -16.48 25.28
CA THR A 93 15.41 -15.20 25.94
C THR A 93 16.61 -14.50 25.32
N MET A 94 17.70 -15.22 25.02
CA MET A 94 18.90 -14.66 24.36
C MET A 94 18.65 -14.26 22.89
N SER A 95 17.77 -14.97 22.17
CA SER A 95 17.38 -14.65 20.80
C SER A 95 16.41 -13.46 20.73
N ALA A 96 15.57 -13.27 21.76
CA ALA A 96 14.65 -12.14 21.85
C ALA A 96 15.37 -10.82 22.16
N GLU A 97 16.40 -10.84 23.00
CA GLU A 97 17.25 -9.66 23.28
C GLU A 97 18.13 -9.25 22.08
N LYS A 98 18.53 -10.19 21.21
CA LYS A 98 19.42 -9.91 20.07
C LYS A 98 18.75 -9.36 18.81
N GLN A 99 17.43 -9.21 18.78
CA GLN A 99 16.73 -8.70 17.60
C GLN A 99 16.51 -7.18 17.64
N THR A 100 17.34 -6.39 18.30
CA THR A 100 17.27 -4.94 18.16
C THR A 100 17.80 -4.51 16.79
N VAL A 101 16.98 -3.79 16.02
CA VAL A 101 17.40 -3.16 14.76
C VAL A 101 17.63 -1.68 15.06
N LEU A 102 18.84 -1.17 14.82
CA LEU A 102 19.24 0.20 15.16
C LEU A 102 19.05 0.54 16.67
N GLY A 103 19.20 -0.44 17.56
CA GLY A 103 18.99 -0.24 19.00
C GLY A 103 17.52 -0.13 19.42
N MET A 104 16.57 -0.40 18.52
CA MET A 104 15.14 -0.36 18.78
C MET A 104 14.49 -1.74 18.58
N PRO A 105 13.30 -2.00 19.16
CA PRO A 105 12.52 -3.19 18.82
C PRO A 105 12.25 -3.25 17.30
N PRO A 106 12.26 -4.45 16.67
CA PRO A 106 12.12 -4.61 15.22
C PRO A 106 10.94 -3.83 14.62
N PHE A 107 9.78 -3.91 15.29
CA PHE A 107 8.57 -3.22 14.84
C PHE A 107 8.74 -1.70 14.82
N VAL A 108 9.36 -1.14 15.87
CA VAL A 108 9.56 0.31 15.98
C VAL A 108 10.57 0.79 14.94
N ALA A 109 11.65 0.04 14.74
CA ALA A 109 12.62 0.32 13.70
C ALA A 109 11.96 0.29 12.31
N ASP A 110 11.18 -0.75 12.00
CA ASP A 110 10.51 -0.88 10.71
C ASP A 110 9.47 0.22 10.48
N PHE A 111 8.69 0.58 11.52
CA PHE A 111 7.70 1.64 11.46
C PHE A 111 8.33 3.03 11.23
N LEU A 112 9.39 3.36 11.97
CA LEU A 112 10.05 4.67 11.86
C LEU A 112 10.84 4.78 10.55
N MET A 113 11.59 3.74 10.17
CA MET A 113 12.38 3.74 8.94
C MET A 113 11.50 3.72 7.69
N GLY A 114 10.36 3.02 7.73
CA GLY A 114 9.32 3.14 6.71
C GLY A 114 8.76 4.57 6.63
N GLY A 115 8.58 5.22 7.78
CA GLY A 115 8.19 6.63 7.88
C GLY A 115 9.20 7.59 7.23
N VAL A 116 10.49 7.41 7.50
CA VAL A 116 11.56 8.19 6.87
C VAL A 116 11.60 7.94 5.36
N SER A 117 11.50 6.68 4.92
CA SER A 117 11.45 6.31 3.50
C SER A 117 10.31 7.02 2.76
N ALA A 118 9.11 6.98 3.35
CA ALA A 118 7.96 7.69 2.82
C ALA A 118 8.15 9.21 2.83
N ALA A 119 8.74 9.77 3.89
CA ALA A 119 9.02 11.20 3.98
C ALA A 119 9.96 11.67 2.87
N VAL A 120 11.04 10.93 2.60
CA VAL A 120 11.99 11.19 1.51
C VAL A 120 11.28 11.14 0.16
N SER A 121 10.55 10.05 -0.13
CA SER A 121 9.81 9.89 -1.39
C SER A 121 8.78 10.99 -1.62
N LYS A 122 8.00 11.35 -0.59
CA LYS A 122 7.00 12.43 -0.67
C LYS A 122 7.63 13.80 -0.85
N THR A 123 8.75 14.05 -0.18
CA THR A 123 9.48 15.32 -0.29
C THR A 123 10.08 15.49 -1.69
N ALA A 124 10.65 14.43 -2.27
CA ALA A 124 11.17 14.49 -3.64
C ALA A 124 10.06 14.70 -4.68
N ALA A 125 8.89 14.08 -4.49
CA ALA A 125 7.75 14.24 -5.39
C ALA A 125 6.90 15.51 -5.13
N ALA A 126 7.16 16.26 -4.06
CA ALA A 126 6.34 17.40 -3.65
C ALA A 126 6.23 18.51 -4.71
N PRO A 127 7.30 18.91 -5.42
CA PRO A 127 7.21 19.99 -6.41
C PRO A 127 6.23 19.70 -7.55
N ILE A 128 6.36 18.52 -8.17
CA ILE A 128 5.46 18.10 -9.26
C ILE A 128 4.03 17.87 -8.75
N GLU A 129 3.89 17.43 -7.50
CA GLU A 129 2.58 17.26 -6.89
C GLU A 129 1.89 18.59 -6.58
N ARG A 130 2.62 19.63 -6.19
CA ARG A 130 2.04 20.98 -6.05
C ARG A 130 1.59 21.51 -7.41
N VAL A 131 2.42 21.38 -8.45
CA VAL A 131 2.07 21.79 -9.82
C VAL A 131 0.84 21.06 -10.35
N LYS A 132 0.71 19.75 -10.06
CA LYS A 132 -0.52 18.99 -10.34
C LYS A 132 -1.73 19.66 -9.71
N LEU A 133 -1.68 19.95 -8.41
CA LEU A 133 -2.82 20.51 -7.67
C LEU A 133 -3.19 21.91 -8.17
N LEU A 134 -2.20 22.77 -8.42
CA LEU A 134 -2.42 24.12 -8.96
C LEU A 134 -3.14 24.05 -10.31
N ILE A 135 -2.69 23.20 -11.24
CA ILE A 135 -3.33 23.06 -12.55
C ILE A 135 -4.72 22.43 -12.44
N GLN A 136 -4.91 21.45 -11.55
CA GLN A 136 -6.19 20.75 -11.36
C GLN A 136 -7.29 21.67 -10.80
N ASN A 137 -6.91 22.59 -9.91
CA ASN A 137 -7.86 23.43 -9.15
C ASN A 137 -7.85 24.92 -9.57
N GLN A 138 -7.12 25.26 -10.64
CA GLN A 138 -6.94 26.65 -11.09
C GLN A 138 -8.25 27.42 -11.29
N ASP A 139 -9.33 26.76 -11.77
CA ASP A 139 -10.60 27.44 -12.01
C ASP A 139 -11.30 27.82 -10.70
N GLU A 140 -11.15 27.04 -9.62
CA GLU A 140 -11.61 27.44 -8.29
C GLU A 140 -10.74 28.55 -7.71
N MET A 141 -9.42 28.49 -7.92
CA MET A 141 -8.51 29.55 -7.51
C MET A 141 -8.82 30.89 -8.22
N LEU A 142 -9.23 30.85 -9.49
CA LEU A 142 -9.66 32.04 -10.24
C LEU A 142 -10.94 32.64 -9.65
N LYS A 143 -11.94 31.80 -9.34
CA LYS A 143 -13.19 32.24 -8.68
C LYS A 143 -12.94 32.91 -7.33
N GLN A 144 -11.95 32.41 -6.59
CA GLN A 144 -11.55 32.92 -5.27
C GLN A 144 -10.59 34.13 -5.36
N GLY A 145 -10.21 34.58 -6.56
CA GLY A 145 -9.22 35.64 -6.75
C GLY A 145 -7.80 35.28 -6.30
N ARG A 146 -7.50 33.99 -6.10
CA ARG A 146 -6.20 33.46 -5.70
C ARG A 146 -5.25 33.23 -6.87
N LEU A 147 -5.79 33.13 -8.08
CA LEU A 147 -5.04 33.08 -9.32
C LEU A 147 -5.48 34.23 -10.22
N ASP A 148 -4.54 34.81 -10.96
CA ASP A 148 -4.81 35.95 -11.86
C ASP A 148 -5.19 35.49 -13.28
N ARG A 149 -4.56 34.42 -13.76
CA ARG A 149 -4.81 33.79 -15.07
C ARG A 149 -4.53 32.29 -15.03
N LYS A 150 -5.16 31.57 -15.96
CA LYS A 150 -4.94 30.13 -16.17
C LYS A 150 -3.48 29.83 -16.45
N TYR A 151 -3.05 28.63 -16.06
CA TYR A 151 -1.73 28.10 -16.41
C TYR A 151 -1.76 27.53 -17.83
N ASP A 152 -0.73 27.83 -18.62
CA ASP A 152 -0.63 27.33 -20.01
C ASP A 152 -0.10 25.88 -20.07
N GLY A 153 0.53 25.41 -18.98
CA GLY A 153 1.02 24.05 -18.88
C GLY A 153 1.86 23.80 -17.64
N ILE A 154 2.45 22.62 -17.56
CA ILE A 154 3.27 22.18 -16.42
C ILE A 154 4.51 23.07 -16.25
N ALA A 155 5.24 23.33 -17.34
CA ALA A 155 6.46 24.14 -17.30
C ALA A 155 6.17 25.61 -16.95
N GLU A 156 5.10 26.19 -17.50
CA GLU A 156 4.69 27.56 -17.16
C GLU A 156 4.26 27.66 -15.68
N CYS A 157 3.50 26.68 -15.18
CA CYS A 157 3.12 26.61 -13.77
C CYS A 157 4.34 26.52 -12.84
N PHE A 158 5.34 25.70 -13.17
CA PHE A 158 6.59 25.64 -12.42
C PHE A 158 7.32 26.99 -12.41
N LYS A 159 7.57 27.57 -13.59
CA LYS A 159 8.31 28.82 -13.74
C LYS A 159 7.63 29.96 -12.98
N ARG A 160 6.31 30.13 -13.19
CA ARG A 160 5.52 31.19 -12.54
C ARG A 160 5.50 31.03 -11.04
N THR A 161 5.23 29.83 -10.53
CA THR A 161 5.20 29.58 -9.08
C THR A 161 6.57 29.83 -8.43
N ALA A 162 7.66 29.42 -9.08
CA ALA A 162 9.01 29.66 -8.57
C ALA A 162 9.39 31.15 -8.59
N ALA A 163 8.99 31.88 -9.64
CA ALA A 163 9.26 33.31 -9.76
C ALA A 163 8.44 34.16 -8.76
N ASP A 164 7.14 33.87 -8.63
CA ASP A 164 6.22 34.70 -7.83
C ASP A 164 6.31 34.40 -6.33
N GLU A 165 6.59 33.14 -5.95
CA GLU A 165 6.58 32.71 -4.55
C GLU A 165 7.93 32.23 -4.00
N GLY A 166 8.93 32.09 -4.87
CA GLY A 166 10.21 31.46 -4.56
C GLY A 166 10.19 29.93 -4.69
N VAL A 167 11.36 29.33 -4.90
CA VAL A 167 11.52 27.88 -5.17
C VAL A 167 11.00 27.01 -4.03
N MET A 168 11.25 27.40 -2.77
CA MET A 168 10.79 26.64 -1.59
C MET A 168 9.27 26.53 -1.49
N SER A 169 8.53 27.43 -2.16
CA SER A 169 7.07 27.34 -2.22
C SER A 169 6.59 26.03 -2.84
N LEU A 170 7.36 25.40 -3.74
CA LEU A 170 7.00 24.13 -4.38
C LEU A 170 6.76 22.98 -3.38
N TRP A 171 7.28 23.09 -2.15
CA TRP A 171 7.04 22.13 -1.06
C TRP A 171 5.89 22.51 -0.13
N ARG A 172 5.14 23.57 -0.43
CA ARG A 172 4.03 24.03 0.41
C ARG A 172 2.96 22.94 0.56
N GLY A 173 2.63 22.64 1.82
CA GLY A 173 1.71 21.57 2.19
C GLY A 173 2.36 20.18 2.32
N ASN A 174 3.65 20.02 2.03
CA ASN A 174 4.31 18.71 2.12
C ASN A 174 4.36 18.14 3.54
N THR A 175 4.44 18.99 4.57
CA THR A 175 4.39 18.55 5.98
C THR A 175 3.16 17.69 6.27
N ALA A 176 2.00 18.05 5.71
CA ALA A 176 0.79 17.26 5.85
C ALA A 176 0.94 15.86 5.26
N ASN A 177 1.69 15.69 4.16
CA ASN A 177 1.94 14.37 3.57
C ASN A 177 2.82 13.49 4.40
N VAL A 178 3.89 14.08 4.94
CA VAL A 178 4.85 13.36 5.76
C VAL A 178 4.13 12.84 7.01
N ILE A 179 3.41 13.72 7.71
CA ILE A 179 2.64 13.35 8.89
C ILE A 179 1.57 12.30 8.56
N ARG A 180 0.91 12.39 7.41
CA ARG A 180 -0.16 11.47 7.00
C ARG A 180 0.30 10.01 6.92
N TYR A 181 1.58 9.73 6.72
CA TYR A 181 2.09 8.36 6.66
C TYR A 181 1.82 7.58 7.96
N PHE A 182 2.17 8.17 9.10
CA PHE A 182 2.08 7.50 10.41
C PHE A 182 0.66 7.02 10.78
N PRO A 183 -0.39 7.86 10.77
CA PRO A 183 -1.75 7.39 11.08
C PRO A 183 -2.26 6.42 10.01
N THR A 184 -1.87 6.59 8.74
CA THR A 184 -2.25 5.64 7.68
C THR A 184 -1.66 4.27 7.95
N GLN A 185 -0.38 4.18 8.34
CA GLN A 185 0.24 2.91 8.66
C GLN A 185 -0.30 2.30 9.94
N ALA A 186 -0.54 3.10 10.99
CA ALA A 186 -1.17 2.61 12.21
C ALA A 186 -2.53 1.96 11.91
N LEU A 187 -3.36 2.58 11.07
CA LEU A 187 -4.65 2.02 10.65
C LEU A 187 -4.48 0.78 9.76
N ASN A 188 -3.47 0.76 8.89
CA ASN A 188 -3.14 -0.40 8.07
C ASN A 188 -2.77 -1.60 8.98
N PHE A 189 -1.90 -1.40 9.97
CA PHE A 189 -1.56 -2.44 10.95
C PHE A 189 -2.78 -2.89 11.77
N ALA A 190 -3.64 -1.97 12.19
CA ALA A 190 -4.80 -2.29 13.01
C ALA A 190 -5.90 -3.05 12.24
N PHE A 191 -6.13 -2.72 10.96
CA PHE A 191 -7.34 -3.16 10.25
C PHE A 191 -7.10 -4.02 9.00
N ARG A 192 -5.89 -4.10 8.46
CA ARG A 192 -5.62 -4.84 7.21
C ARG A 192 -6.06 -6.30 7.29
N ASP A 193 -5.70 -6.99 8.37
CA ASP A 193 -6.01 -8.41 8.52
C ASP A 193 -7.49 -8.65 8.79
N LYS A 194 -8.15 -7.72 9.50
CA LYS A 194 -9.61 -7.74 9.69
C LYS A 194 -10.36 -7.64 8.36
N PHE A 195 -10.00 -6.67 7.51
CA PHE A 195 -10.64 -6.51 6.20
C PHE A 195 -10.31 -7.64 5.22
N LYS A 196 -9.11 -8.22 5.30
CA LYS A 196 -8.77 -9.43 4.54
C LYS A 196 -9.56 -10.65 5.03
N ALA A 197 -9.76 -10.80 6.34
CA ALA A 197 -10.52 -11.92 6.88
C ALA A 197 -12.01 -11.84 6.49
N MET A 198 -12.60 -10.65 6.50
CA MET A 198 -14.02 -10.46 6.17
C MET A 198 -14.33 -10.65 4.67
N PHE A 199 -13.39 -10.36 3.77
CA PHE A 199 -13.63 -10.30 2.32
C PHE A 199 -12.62 -11.12 1.48
N GLY A 200 -11.82 -11.97 2.13
CA GLY A 200 -10.70 -12.71 1.53
C GLY A 200 -11.13 -13.96 0.75
N TYR A 201 -11.93 -13.77 -0.29
CA TYR A 201 -12.25 -14.82 -1.25
C TYR A 201 -11.02 -15.22 -2.07
N LYS A 202 -10.99 -16.46 -2.57
CA LYS A 202 -9.93 -17.01 -3.44
C LYS A 202 -10.52 -17.33 -4.81
N LYS A 203 -9.81 -17.00 -5.89
CA LYS A 203 -10.29 -17.18 -7.27
C LYS A 203 -10.65 -18.64 -7.57
N GLU A 204 -9.82 -19.57 -7.09
CA GLU A 204 -9.93 -21.00 -7.37
C GLU A 204 -11.04 -21.67 -6.54
N ARG A 205 -11.33 -21.13 -5.34
CA ARG A 205 -12.34 -21.68 -4.43
C ARG A 205 -13.71 -21.08 -4.66
N ASP A 206 -13.77 -19.76 -4.83
CA ASP A 206 -15.02 -18.98 -4.76
C ASP A 206 -15.42 -18.39 -6.13
N GLY A 207 -14.56 -18.53 -7.15
CA GLY A 207 -14.79 -17.97 -8.47
C GLY A 207 -14.36 -16.50 -8.60
N TYR A 208 -14.13 -16.07 -9.84
CA TYR A 208 -13.58 -14.75 -10.15
C TYR A 208 -14.49 -13.60 -9.70
N ALA A 209 -15.81 -13.72 -9.87
CA ALA A 209 -16.76 -12.66 -9.53
C ALA A 209 -16.77 -12.33 -8.03
N LEU A 210 -16.86 -13.36 -7.17
CA LEU A 210 -16.82 -13.20 -5.71
C LEU A 210 -15.45 -12.71 -5.23
N TRP A 211 -14.37 -13.21 -5.82
CA TRP A 211 -13.02 -12.70 -5.57
C TRP A 211 -12.88 -11.21 -5.89
N MET A 212 -13.36 -10.77 -7.05
CA MET A 212 -13.29 -9.37 -7.45
C MET A 212 -14.16 -8.49 -6.54
N ALA A 213 -15.41 -8.91 -6.29
CA ALA A 213 -16.31 -8.20 -5.38
C ALA A 213 -15.73 -8.08 -3.96
N GLY A 214 -15.11 -9.15 -3.45
CA GLY A 214 -14.41 -9.16 -2.17
C GLY A 214 -13.25 -8.16 -2.13
N ASN A 215 -12.39 -8.14 -3.14
CA ASN A 215 -11.28 -7.19 -3.18
C ASN A 215 -11.74 -5.74 -3.28
N LEU A 216 -12.80 -5.47 -4.04
CA LEU A 216 -13.42 -4.16 -4.13
C LEU A 216 -14.03 -3.72 -2.80
N ALA A 217 -14.83 -4.58 -2.15
CA ALA A 217 -15.43 -4.30 -0.86
C ALA A 217 -14.38 -4.12 0.24
N SER A 218 -13.39 -5.02 0.30
CA SER A 218 -12.26 -4.94 1.24
C SER A 218 -11.47 -3.65 1.07
N GLY A 219 -11.09 -3.33 -0.18
CA GLY A 219 -10.33 -2.13 -0.51
C GLY A 219 -11.12 -0.84 -0.28
N GLY A 220 -12.41 -0.83 -0.61
CA GLY A 220 -13.32 0.28 -0.35
C GLY A 220 -13.53 0.53 1.14
N ALA A 221 -13.82 -0.52 1.92
CA ALA A 221 -14.03 -0.42 3.35
C ALA A 221 -12.75 -0.02 4.11
N ALA A 222 -11.61 -0.63 3.79
CA ALA A 222 -10.31 -0.25 4.36
C ALA A 222 -9.95 1.20 3.98
N GLY A 223 -10.20 1.59 2.73
CA GLY A 223 -9.99 2.95 2.23
C GLY A 223 -10.86 3.98 2.95
N ALA A 224 -12.17 3.73 3.05
CA ALA A 224 -13.11 4.61 3.74
C ALA A 224 -12.79 4.75 5.23
N THR A 225 -12.46 3.64 5.90
CA THR A 225 -12.04 3.64 7.31
C THR A 225 -10.77 4.45 7.50
N SER A 226 -9.77 4.27 6.62
CA SER A 226 -8.54 5.06 6.69
C SER A 226 -8.83 6.54 6.50
N LEU A 227 -9.60 6.89 5.44
CA LEU A 227 -9.99 8.27 5.17
C LEU A 227 -10.77 8.88 6.34
N LEU A 228 -11.61 8.13 7.07
CA LEU A 228 -12.32 8.67 8.23
C LEU A 228 -11.37 9.36 9.23
N PHE A 229 -10.16 8.84 9.41
CA PHE A 229 -9.17 9.43 10.32
C PHE A 229 -8.19 10.38 9.63
N VAL A 230 -7.83 10.14 8.36
CA VAL A 230 -6.75 10.90 7.69
C VAL A 230 -7.22 11.90 6.64
N TYR A 231 -8.52 11.99 6.36
CA TYR A 231 -9.04 12.85 5.29
C TYR A 231 -8.79 14.33 5.53
N SER A 232 -8.90 14.80 6.77
CA SER A 232 -8.66 16.20 7.10
C SER A 232 -7.22 16.65 6.82
N LEU A 233 -6.23 15.74 6.89
CA LEU A 233 -4.86 16.01 6.46
C LEU A 233 -4.76 16.13 4.94
N ASP A 234 -5.46 15.28 4.18
CA ASP A 234 -5.55 15.41 2.72
C ASP A 234 -6.19 16.73 2.31
N TYR A 235 -7.24 17.14 3.01
CA TYR A 235 -7.90 18.43 2.81
C TYR A 235 -6.93 19.59 3.06
N ALA A 236 -6.28 19.60 4.23
CA ALA A 236 -5.40 20.70 4.59
C ALA A 236 -4.18 20.80 3.66
N ARG A 237 -3.66 19.65 3.22
CA ARG A 237 -2.64 19.56 2.19
C ARG A 237 -3.10 20.20 0.87
N THR A 238 -4.30 19.88 0.41
CA THR A 238 -4.86 20.46 -0.83
C THR A 238 -5.06 21.97 -0.72
N ARG A 239 -5.62 22.45 0.40
CA ARG A 239 -5.78 23.90 0.62
C ARG A 239 -4.44 24.63 0.60
N LEU A 240 -3.43 24.11 1.31
CA LEU A 240 -2.09 24.73 1.33
C LEU A 240 -1.39 24.70 -0.03
N ALA A 241 -1.51 23.59 -0.77
CA ALA A 241 -0.86 23.45 -2.07
C ALA A 241 -1.42 24.44 -3.12
N ASN A 242 -2.74 24.67 -3.09
CA ASN A 242 -3.46 25.59 -3.96
C ASN A 242 -3.50 27.03 -3.45
N ASP A 243 -2.89 27.31 -2.29
CA ASP A 243 -2.79 28.64 -1.73
C ASP A 243 -1.59 29.36 -2.37
N ALA A 244 -1.87 30.06 -3.47
CA ALA A 244 -0.91 30.84 -4.22
C ALA A 244 -0.89 32.30 -3.76
N LYS A 245 0.28 32.95 -3.85
CA LYS A 245 0.35 34.40 -3.70
C LYS A 245 -0.17 35.03 -4.99
N ASN A 246 -1.19 35.89 -4.89
CA ASN A 246 -1.59 36.68 -6.05
C ASN A 246 -0.66 37.89 -6.18
N ALA A 247 0.43 37.73 -6.95
CA ALA A 247 1.48 38.73 -7.11
C ALA A 247 0.95 40.08 -7.67
N LYS A 248 -0.08 40.06 -8.52
CA LYS A 248 -0.67 41.28 -9.10
C LYS A 248 -1.54 42.10 -8.14
N LYS A 249 -2.02 41.49 -7.05
CA LYS A 249 -2.88 42.17 -6.06
C LYS A 249 -2.22 42.33 -4.69
N GLY A 250 -0.92 42.08 -4.57
CA GLY A 250 -0.24 42.07 -3.27
C GLY A 250 -0.85 41.07 -2.27
N GLY A 251 -1.51 40.02 -2.79
CA GLY A 251 -2.37 39.17 -1.99
C GLY A 251 -1.56 38.27 -1.05
N GLU A 252 -1.78 38.43 0.25
CA GLU A 252 -1.28 37.49 1.25
C GLU A 252 -1.89 36.09 1.04
N ARG A 253 -1.15 35.09 1.49
CA ARG A 253 -1.61 33.69 1.52
C ARG A 253 -2.87 33.58 2.36
N GLN A 254 -3.81 32.73 1.93
CA GLN A 254 -5.03 32.45 2.69
C GLN A 254 -4.70 31.81 4.04
N PHE A 255 -3.66 30.98 4.09
CA PHE A 255 -3.31 30.20 5.27
C PHE A 255 -1.84 30.36 5.67
N ASN A 256 -1.56 30.45 6.97
CA ASN A 256 -0.19 30.51 7.48
C ASN A 256 0.44 29.11 7.66
N GLY A 257 -0.38 28.07 7.75
CA GLY A 257 0.09 26.70 7.90
C GLY A 257 -1.04 25.71 8.17
N LEU A 258 -0.68 24.49 8.56
CA LEU A 258 -1.62 23.39 8.78
C LEU A 258 -2.69 23.76 9.82
N VAL A 259 -2.27 24.23 11.00
CA VAL A 259 -3.19 24.59 12.10
C VAL A 259 -4.15 25.71 11.69
N ASP A 260 -3.67 26.69 10.92
CA ASP A 260 -4.49 27.80 10.45
C ASP A 260 -5.57 27.33 9.45
N VAL A 261 -5.27 26.33 8.61
CA VAL A 261 -6.30 25.70 7.76
C VAL A 261 -7.41 25.08 8.59
N TYR A 262 -7.07 24.32 9.63
CA TYR A 262 -8.05 23.71 10.53
C TYR A 262 -8.88 24.78 11.23
N ARG A 263 -8.23 25.75 11.87
CA ARG A 263 -8.89 26.82 12.62
C ARG A 263 -9.88 27.59 11.73
N LYS A 264 -9.44 28.09 10.58
CA LYS A 264 -10.29 28.88 9.67
C LYS A 264 -11.42 28.05 9.08
N THR A 265 -11.16 26.81 8.68
CA THR A 265 -12.21 25.93 8.12
C THR A 265 -13.25 25.54 9.17
N LEU A 266 -12.82 25.21 10.39
CA LEU A 266 -13.75 24.86 11.47
C LEU A 266 -14.62 26.05 11.87
N ALA A 267 -14.06 27.26 11.85
CA ALA A 267 -14.81 28.47 12.14
C ALA A 267 -15.86 28.82 11.07
N SER A 268 -15.58 28.54 9.79
CA SER A 268 -16.51 28.86 8.69
C SER A 268 -17.52 27.75 8.41
N ASP A 269 -17.07 26.50 8.33
CA ASP A 269 -17.83 25.37 7.76
C ASP A 269 -17.92 24.17 8.72
N GLY A 270 -17.31 24.28 9.90
CA GLY A 270 -17.23 23.20 10.87
C GLY A 270 -16.51 21.94 10.35
N ILE A 271 -16.84 20.79 10.94
CA ILE A 271 -16.24 19.49 10.58
C ILE A 271 -16.60 19.10 9.13
N ALA A 272 -17.79 19.48 8.67
CA ALA A 272 -18.24 19.20 7.31
C ALA A 272 -17.30 19.80 6.26
N GLY A 273 -16.74 21.00 6.51
CA GLY A 273 -15.73 21.63 5.64
C GLY A 273 -14.47 20.78 5.49
N LEU A 274 -13.96 20.21 6.59
CA LEU A 274 -12.75 19.37 6.57
C LEU A 274 -12.95 18.05 5.81
N TYR A 275 -14.19 17.55 5.73
CA TYR A 275 -14.55 16.29 5.05
C TYR A 275 -15.24 16.48 3.71
N ARG A 276 -15.27 17.71 3.18
CA ARG A 276 -15.93 18.00 1.91
C ARG A 276 -15.23 17.27 0.77
N GLY A 277 -16.00 16.46 0.04
CA GLY A 277 -15.50 15.57 -1.02
C GLY A 277 -15.17 14.15 -0.55
N PHE A 278 -15.58 13.73 0.65
CA PHE A 278 -15.32 12.39 1.16
C PHE A 278 -15.86 11.28 0.24
N MET A 279 -17.13 11.37 -0.16
CA MET A 279 -17.79 10.35 -1.00
C MET A 279 -17.12 10.11 -2.36
N PRO A 280 -16.79 11.14 -3.19
CA PRO A 280 -16.06 10.89 -4.44
C PRO A 280 -14.67 10.31 -4.21
N SER A 281 -14.10 10.46 -3.01
CA SER A 281 -12.82 9.84 -2.65
C SER A 281 -12.95 8.34 -2.43
N VAL A 282 -13.99 7.91 -1.70
CA VAL A 282 -14.28 6.48 -1.50
C VAL A 282 -14.63 5.82 -2.82
N ALA A 283 -15.48 6.45 -3.63
CA ALA A 283 -15.80 5.98 -4.99
C ALA A 283 -14.53 5.87 -5.85
N GLY A 284 -13.66 6.87 -5.80
CA GLY A 284 -12.38 6.87 -6.51
C GLY A 284 -11.47 5.70 -6.14
N ILE A 285 -11.42 5.32 -4.85
CA ILE A 285 -10.68 4.14 -4.39
C ILE A 285 -11.24 2.86 -5.00
N VAL A 286 -12.57 2.68 -4.99
CA VAL A 286 -13.23 1.49 -5.55
C VAL A 286 -12.99 1.39 -7.06
N VAL A 287 -13.20 2.48 -7.80
CA VAL A 287 -12.97 2.53 -9.25
C VAL A 287 -11.51 2.25 -9.58
N TYR A 288 -10.58 2.94 -8.90
CA TYR A 288 -9.15 2.73 -9.11
C TYR A 288 -8.74 1.27 -8.86
N ARG A 289 -9.18 0.67 -7.74
CA ARG A 289 -8.83 -0.72 -7.41
C ARG A 289 -9.43 -1.71 -8.39
N GLY A 290 -10.70 -1.52 -8.79
CA GLY A 290 -11.36 -2.40 -9.76
C GLY A 290 -10.65 -2.40 -11.10
N LEU A 291 -10.32 -1.22 -11.60
CA LEU A 291 -9.58 -1.08 -12.85
C LEU A 291 -8.16 -1.63 -12.72
N TYR A 292 -7.47 -1.37 -11.60
CA TYR A 292 -6.14 -1.90 -11.36
C TYR A 292 -6.12 -3.44 -11.40
N PHE A 293 -6.97 -4.09 -10.60
CA PHE A 293 -7.01 -5.56 -10.57
C PHE A 293 -7.53 -6.15 -11.88
N GLY A 294 -8.60 -5.60 -12.43
CA GLY A 294 -9.17 -6.05 -13.69
C GLY A 294 -8.16 -5.98 -14.83
N MET A 295 -7.51 -4.83 -15.04
CA MET A 295 -6.49 -4.71 -16.08
C MET A 295 -5.26 -5.58 -15.80
N TYR A 296 -4.77 -5.62 -14.55
CA TYR A 296 -3.59 -6.42 -14.23
C TYR A 296 -3.85 -7.91 -14.48
N ASP A 297 -4.99 -8.43 -14.04
CA ASP A 297 -5.36 -9.84 -14.21
C ASP A 297 -5.69 -10.20 -15.67
N SER A 298 -6.27 -9.27 -16.44
CA SER A 298 -6.57 -9.52 -17.85
C SER A 298 -5.33 -9.45 -18.73
N ILE A 299 -4.40 -8.54 -18.45
CA ILE A 299 -3.25 -8.27 -19.32
C ILE A 299 -2.07 -9.17 -18.96
N LYS A 300 -1.81 -9.41 -17.66
CA LYS A 300 -0.68 -10.24 -17.20
C LYS A 300 -0.57 -11.60 -17.90
N PRO A 301 -1.62 -12.46 -17.95
CA PRO A 301 -1.51 -13.79 -18.57
C PRO A 301 -1.40 -13.74 -20.10
N VAL A 302 -1.65 -12.59 -20.73
CA VAL A 302 -1.49 -12.40 -22.18
C VAL A 302 -0.06 -11.96 -22.49
N VAL A 303 0.48 -11.00 -21.73
CA VAL A 303 1.77 -10.35 -22.07
C VAL A 303 2.98 -10.90 -21.30
N LEU A 304 2.79 -11.45 -20.10
CA LEU A 304 3.88 -12.03 -19.30
C LEU A 304 3.91 -13.55 -19.45
N THR A 305 4.11 -13.99 -20.68
CA THR A 305 4.23 -15.41 -21.05
C THR A 305 5.59 -15.68 -21.71
N GLY A 306 6.01 -16.95 -21.73
CA GLY A 306 7.27 -17.35 -22.36
C GLY A 306 8.49 -16.68 -21.71
N SER A 307 9.31 -16.00 -22.51
CA SER A 307 10.54 -15.33 -22.03
C SER A 307 10.28 -14.13 -21.09
N LEU A 308 9.05 -13.62 -21.04
CA LEU A 308 8.66 -12.52 -20.16
C LEU A 308 8.06 -12.99 -18.84
N GLU A 309 7.78 -14.29 -18.69
CA GLU A 309 7.28 -14.86 -17.45
C GLU A 309 8.34 -14.70 -16.34
N GLY A 310 7.95 -14.12 -15.21
CA GLY A 310 8.87 -13.83 -14.09
C GLY A 310 9.87 -12.70 -14.34
N ASN A 311 9.86 -12.06 -15.51
CA ASN A 311 10.76 -10.94 -15.80
C ASN A 311 10.37 -9.69 -15.00
N PHE A 312 11.32 -9.14 -14.25
CA PHE A 312 11.10 -7.97 -13.40
C PHE A 312 10.72 -6.71 -14.20
N LEU A 313 11.46 -6.40 -15.27
CA LEU A 313 11.22 -5.18 -16.07
C LEU A 313 9.87 -5.25 -16.77
N ALA A 314 9.50 -6.42 -17.29
CA ALA A 314 8.19 -6.64 -17.91
C ALA A 314 7.06 -6.50 -16.88
N SER A 315 7.24 -7.06 -15.68
CA SER A 315 6.28 -6.92 -14.58
C SER A 315 6.14 -5.48 -14.09
N PHE A 316 7.25 -4.73 -14.05
CA PHE A 316 7.26 -3.31 -13.71
C PHE A 316 6.56 -2.47 -14.76
N ALA A 317 6.87 -2.68 -16.05
CA ALA A 317 6.25 -1.97 -17.16
C ALA A 317 4.74 -2.20 -17.19
N LEU A 318 4.29 -3.45 -17.00
CA LEU A 318 2.88 -3.78 -16.89
C LEU A 318 2.25 -3.08 -15.68
N GLY A 319 2.88 -3.17 -14.50
CA GLY A 319 2.38 -2.51 -13.30
C GLY A 319 2.26 -0.99 -13.45
N TRP A 320 3.22 -0.36 -14.12
CA TRP A 320 3.20 1.08 -14.42
C TRP A 320 2.11 1.45 -15.42
N ALA A 321 1.95 0.69 -16.50
CA ALA A 321 0.90 0.90 -17.49
C ALA A 321 -0.51 0.76 -16.88
N VAL A 322 -0.74 -0.29 -16.09
CA VAL A 322 -2.00 -0.51 -15.37
C VAL A 322 -2.26 0.59 -14.35
N THR A 323 -1.26 0.98 -13.57
CA THR A 323 -1.39 2.08 -12.59
C THR A 323 -1.74 3.40 -13.28
N THR A 324 -1.10 3.67 -14.41
CA THR A 324 -1.35 4.88 -15.21
C THR A 324 -2.76 4.87 -15.80
N GLY A 325 -3.17 3.77 -16.44
CA GLY A 325 -4.51 3.62 -17.00
C GLY A 325 -5.61 3.74 -15.95
N ALA A 326 -5.50 3.03 -14.83
CA ALA A 326 -6.44 3.09 -13.72
C ALA A 326 -6.47 4.49 -13.09
N GLY A 327 -5.30 5.12 -12.97
CA GLY A 327 -5.14 6.48 -12.46
C GLY A 327 -5.81 7.53 -13.34
N ILE A 328 -5.69 7.43 -14.66
CA ILE A 328 -6.36 8.32 -15.62
C ILE A 328 -7.87 8.11 -15.59
N ALA A 329 -8.34 6.86 -15.63
CA ALA A 329 -9.76 6.55 -15.64
C ALA A 329 -10.48 6.97 -14.35
N SER A 330 -9.82 6.88 -13.20
CA SER A 330 -10.36 7.36 -11.91
C SER A 330 -10.10 8.86 -11.65
N TYR A 331 -9.34 9.54 -12.51
CA TYR A 331 -8.93 10.93 -12.31
C TYR A 331 -10.08 11.93 -12.20
N PRO A 332 -11.20 11.81 -12.93
CA PRO A 332 -12.35 12.70 -12.76
C PRO A 332 -12.87 12.77 -11.32
N LEU A 333 -12.86 11.65 -10.59
CA LEU A 333 -13.28 11.59 -9.20
C LEU A 333 -12.29 12.31 -8.27
N ASP A 334 -10.99 12.25 -8.57
CA ASP A 334 -9.98 13.06 -7.86
C ASP A 334 -10.18 14.55 -8.13
N THR A 335 -10.44 14.96 -9.37
CA THR A 335 -10.70 16.37 -9.69
C THR A 335 -11.96 16.89 -8.99
N ILE A 336 -13.07 16.13 -9.02
CA ILE A 336 -14.29 16.49 -8.30
C ILE A 336 -14.01 16.60 -6.80
N ARG A 337 -13.34 15.60 -6.21
CA ARG A 337 -12.93 15.63 -4.79
C ARG A 337 -12.18 16.91 -4.46
N ARG A 338 -11.10 17.22 -5.21
CA ARG A 338 -10.21 18.35 -4.90
C ARG A 338 -10.90 19.69 -5.07
N ARG A 339 -11.73 19.86 -6.10
CA ARG A 339 -12.52 21.09 -6.29
C ARG A 339 -13.58 21.27 -5.22
N MET A 340 -14.25 20.20 -4.80
CA MET A 340 -15.15 20.25 -3.65
C MET A 340 -14.42 20.71 -2.38
N MET A 341 -13.20 20.22 -2.10
CA MET A 341 -12.40 20.71 -0.97
C MET A 341 -12.14 22.22 -1.05
N MET A 342 -11.86 22.73 -2.27
CA MET A 342 -11.56 24.15 -2.48
C MET A 342 -12.72 25.09 -2.16
N THR A 343 -13.97 24.62 -2.25
CA THR A 343 -15.15 25.45 -1.93
C THR A 343 -15.34 25.75 -0.44
N SER A 344 -14.47 25.24 0.44
CA SER A 344 -14.66 25.42 1.89
C SER A 344 -14.20 26.79 2.39
N GLY A 345 -15.02 27.44 3.21
CA GLY A 345 -14.85 28.84 3.59
C GLY A 345 -15.27 29.84 2.51
N GLU A 346 -15.89 29.40 1.43
CA GLU A 346 -16.47 30.24 0.38
C GLU A 346 -17.99 30.28 0.52
N ALA A 347 -18.64 31.35 0.03
CA ALA A 347 -20.10 31.49 0.12
C ALA A 347 -20.88 30.48 -0.74
N VAL A 348 -20.25 29.93 -1.79
CA VAL A 348 -20.88 29.02 -2.75
C VAL A 348 -20.21 27.66 -2.68
N HIS A 349 -21.04 26.62 -2.47
CA HIS A 349 -20.61 25.23 -2.44
C HIS A 349 -21.32 24.41 -3.52
N TYR A 350 -20.74 23.27 -3.86
CA TYR A 350 -21.45 22.23 -4.61
C TYR A 350 -22.40 21.47 -3.69
N SER A 351 -23.58 21.11 -4.21
CA SER A 351 -24.60 20.33 -3.48
C SER A 351 -24.30 18.83 -3.44
N GLY A 352 -23.08 18.42 -3.79
CA GLY A 352 -22.64 17.03 -3.84
C GLY A 352 -21.69 16.77 -5.01
N ALA A 353 -21.19 15.53 -5.10
CA ALA A 353 -20.23 15.15 -6.14
C ALA A 353 -20.82 15.15 -7.56
N PHE A 354 -22.09 14.75 -7.70
CA PHE A 354 -22.77 14.76 -8.99
C PHE A 354 -23.03 16.18 -9.48
N ASP A 355 -23.50 17.06 -8.59
CA ASP A 355 -23.66 18.49 -8.88
C ASP A 355 -22.31 19.13 -9.26
N ALA A 356 -21.26 18.87 -8.49
CA ALA A 356 -19.91 19.32 -8.82
C ALA A 356 -19.47 18.86 -10.22
N GLY A 357 -19.61 17.57 -10.54
CA GLY A 357 -19.29 17.01 -11.85
C GLY A 357 -20.09 17.68 -12.97
N ARG A 358 -21.43 17.80 -12.81
CA ARG A 358 -22.32 18.44 -13.78
C ARG A 358 -21.92 19.89 -14.02
N GLN A 359 -21.70 20.67 -12.97
CA GLN A 359 -21.33 22.08 -13.10
C GLN A 359 -19.96 22.27 -13.74
N ILE A 360 -18.96 21.45 -13.38
CA ILE A 360 -17.63 21.51 -14.00
C ILE A 360 -17.73 21.21 -15.50
N ILE A 361 -18.45 20.14 -15.88
CA ILE A 361 -18.62 19.77 -17.29
C ILE A 361 -19.36 20.87 -18.06
N ALA A 362 -20.44 21.41 -17.49
CA ALA A 362 -21.25 22.44 -18.16
C ALA A 362 -20.50 23.77 -18.33
N LYS A 363 -19.69 24.18 -17.34
CA LYS A 363 -19.00 25.49 -17.34
C LYS A 363 -17.62 25.44 -17.99
N GLU A 364 -16.92 24.31 -17.93
CA GLU A 364 -15.51 24.21 -18.31
C GLU A 364 -15.20 23.07 -19.29
N GLY A 365 -16.18 22.22 -19.59
CA GLY A 365 -16.05 21.07 -20.48
C GLY A 365 -15.43 19.83 -19.82
N VAL A 366 -15.61 18.67 -20.46
CA VAL A 366 -15.14 17.35 -19.98
C VAL A 366 -13.63 17.32 -19.78
N LYS A 367 -12.86 18.02 -20.64
CA LYS A 367 -11.39 18.10 -20.52
C LYS A 367 -10.94 18.71 -19.18
N SER A 368 -11.78 19.53 -18.53
CA SER A 368 -11.45 20.13 -17.23
C SER A 368 -11.28 19.09 -16.13
N LEU A 369 -11.99 17.96 -16.21
CA LEU A 369 -11.88 16.86 -15.25
C LEU A 369 -10.50 16.19 -15.26
N PHE A 370 -9.73 16.34 -16.34
CA PHE A 370 -8.41 15.73 -16.53
C PHE A 370 -7.25 16.72 -16.37
N LYS A 371 -7.52 17.96 -15.95
CA LYS A 371 -6.46 18.95 -15.68
C LYS A 371 -5.49 18.43 -14.60
N GLY A 372 -4.21 18.43 -14.93
CA GLY A 372 -3.14 17.93 -14.07
C GLY A 372 -2.88 16.42 -14.18
N ALA A 373 -3.62 15.65 -15.00
CA ALA A 373 -3.42 14.20 -15.13
C ALA A 373 -1.99 13.86 -15.58
N ALA A 374 -1.44 14.59 -16.55
CA ALA A 374 -0.04 14.43 -16.98
C ALA A 374 0.97 14.70 -15.85
N ALA A 375 0.77 15.77 -15.06
CA ALA A 375 1.61 16.04 -13.89
C ALA A 375 1.49 14.92 -12.83
N ASN A 376 0.31 14.32 -12.69
CA ASN A 376 0.11 13.17 -11.80
C ASN A 376 0.85 11.91 -12.27
N ILE A 377 0.96 11.68 -13.58
CA ILE A 377 1.77 10.58 -14.15
C ILE A 377 3.25 10.82 -13.87
N LEU A 378 3.75 12.03 -14.13
CA LEU A 378 5.14 12.42 -13.82
C LEU A 378 5.45 12.25 -12.33
N ARG A 379 4.52 12.64 -11.45
CA ARG A 379 4.62 12.40 -10.00
C ARG A 379 4.72 10.91 -9.68
N GLY A 380 3.99 10.05 -10.38
CA GLY A 380 4.06 8.60 -10.21
C GLY A 380 5.46 8.05 -10.53
N VAL A 381 6.02 8.45 -11.67
CA VAL A 381 7.38 8.06 -12.09
C VAL A 381 8.43 8.58 -11.12
N ALA A 382 8.37 9.86 -10.75
CA ALA A 382 9.30 10.46 -9.80
C ALA A 382 9.26 9.76 -8.43
N GLY A 383 8.05 9.50 -7.90
CA GLY A 383 7.89 8.82 -6.62
C GLY A 383 8.41 7.39 -6.63
N ALA A 384 8.16 6.64 -7.71
CA ALA A 384 8.65 5.28 -7.87
C ALA A 384 10.18 5.23 -7.99
N GLY A 385 10.78 6.12 -8.79
CA GLY A 385 12.23 6.18 -8.96
C GLY A 385 12.97 6.59 -7.69
N VAL A 386 12.46 7.58 -6.95
CA VAL A 386 13.08 7.98 -5.67
C VAL A 386 12.98 6.86 -4.65
N LEU A 387 11.83 6.18 -4.57
CA LEU A 387 11.65 5.09 -3.61
C LEU A 387 12.56 3.91 -3.93
N SER A 388 12.71 3.53 -5.21
CA SER A 388 13.61 2.42 -5.58
C SER A 388 15.08 2.74 -5.30
N ILE A 389 15.53 3.97 -5.56
CA ILE A 389 16.89 4.42 -5.23
C ILE A 389 17.10 4.41 -3.71
N TYR A 390 16.11 4.90 -2.95
CA TYR A 390 16.20 4.95 -1.50
C TYR A 390 16.17 3.56 -0.86
N ASP A 391 15.38 2.62 -1.38
CA ASP A 391 15.40 1.21 -0.96
C ASP A 391 16.80 0.59 -1.15
N GLN A 392 17.46 0.85 -2.28
CA GLN A 392 18.83 0.38 -2.52
C GLN A 392 19.82 1.01 -1.55
N LEU A 393 19.69 2.31 -1.29
CA LEU A 393 20.51 3.00 -0.30
C LEU A 393 20.33 2.41 1.11
N GLN A 394 19.10 2.07 1.51
CA GLN A 394 18.85 1.40 2.79
C GLN A 394 19.48 0.00 2.85
N VAL A 395 19.44 -0.78 1.77
CA VAL A 395 20.11 -2.08 1.72
C VAL A 395 21.62 -1.91 1.87
N LEU A 396 22.21 -0.92 1.21
CA LEU A 396 23.65 -0.62 1.32
C LEU A 396 24.05 -0.16 2.72
N LEU A 397 23.24 0.67 3.38
CA LEU A 397 23.56 1.24 4.69
C LEU A 397 23.17 0.34 5.87
N PHE A 398 22.08 -0.41 5.75
CA PHE A 398 21.45 -1.14 6.86
C PHE A 398 21.25 -2.64 6.59
N GLY A 399 21.66 -3.16 5.44
CA GLY A 399 21.53 -4.58 5.07
C GLY A 399 20.10 -5.03 4.72
N LYS A 400 19.09 -4.17 4.87
CA LYS A 400 17.71 -4.42 4.46
C LYS A 400 16.98 -3.11 4.11
N ALA A 401 15.99 -3.21 3.23
CA ALA A 401 15.04 -2.13 2.98
C ALA A 401 13.88 -2.17 3.98
N PHE A 402 13.48 -1.00 4.48
CA PHE A 402 12.37 -0.81 5.40
C PHE A 402 11.17 -0.26 4.62
N LYS A 403 10.07 -1.01 4.56
CA LYS A 403 8.93 -0.77 3.65
C LYS A 403 7.62 -0.48 4.37
#